data_AF-A0ABD1J9L1-F1
#
_entry.id   AF-A0ABD1J9L1-F1
#
_cell.length_a   1.000
_cell.length_b   1.000
_cell.length_c   1.000
_cell.angle_alpha   90.00
_cell.angle_beta   90.00
_cell.angle_gamma   90.00
#
_symmetry.space_group_name_H-M   'P 1'
#
loop_
_entity.id
_entity.type
_entity.pdbx_description
1 polymer ?
#
loop_
_entity_poly.entity_id
_entity_poly.type
_entity_poly.pdbx_seq_one_letter_code
_entity_poly.pdbx_strand_id
1 'polypeptide(L)'
;MDETVAKTLLRMDPPVFKSNPAADPRKMRRIIAEDAEWSLAVVPLLTNLCLQHIVSNFEAQPMLDDLLPSHKIYVLEKLPPSLPLHVTANLISDEGYWKKCCVQRWGLGDVTEYGNSWKRMFFERHLENIIELFIPDVTDTKVVLDMVPLCKNYVKRLTISQLLPPIRDPQKPEEDDSSDSASDSGNDGPSMDHFDFGVLLDKLIYLEELHLSYGVKGCGMNFDWNLFEFTFRDCESLAKALKSCKTLKVLRIHQSRVDDEKCRLLVNYLLDHPALLELNLSHNLIGDRGARAIGKLLNRSCLHILSVYDNQIRGPGAQALGHALSKNTSLLSLNLRLNRLGDEGGQAIAQALVKNQTLLSLHLGSNQLSEPTAIVLSQALAKNSTLKSINLSCNRLGVDGGKVLEEGMSHNSTVVDCDVRLTYIEQESEVCISQILRSNLSKTCRKHTIEANIK
;
A
#
# COMPACT_ATOMS: atom_id res chain seq x y z
N MET A 1 -34.25 0.97 -75.07
CA MET A 1 -35.62 1.40 -75.43
C MET A 1 -35.90 2.59 -74.53
N ASP A 2 -35.23 3.70 -74.83
CA ASP A 2 -35.68 4.75 -75.77
C ASP A 2 -36.65 5.68 -75.05
N GLU A 3 -36.58 7.00 -75.12
CA GLU A 3 -35.80 7.91 -75.97
C GLU A 3 -35.69 9.24 -75.16
N THR A 4 -34.49 9.76 -74.90
CA THR A 4 -33.79 10.77 -75.72
C THR A 4 -34.48 12.15 -75.67
N VAL A 5 -33.99 13.05 -74.82
CA VAL A 5 -33.19 14.24 -75.21
C VAL A 5 -34.00 15.39 -75.81
N ALA A 6 -34.11 16.50 -75.06
CA ALA A 6 -34.04 17.83 -75.64
C ALA A 6 -33.72 18.88 -74.55
N LYS A 7 -32.74 19.73 -74.84
CA LYS A 7 -32.32 20.95 -74.12
C LYS A 7 -31.44 20.71 -72.88
N THR A 8 -30.13 20.63 -73.11
CA THR A 8 -29.19 21.72 -72.75
C THR A 8 -27.84 21.46 -73.45
N LEU A 9 -27.67 21.99 -74.66
CA LEU A 9 -26.37 22.16 -75.32
C LEU A 9 -26.37 23.55 -75.95
N LEU A 10 -25.28 24.29 -75.68
CA LEU A 10 -24.66 25.38 -76.46
C LEU A 10 -24.28 26.58 -75.58
N ARG A 11 -23.08 26.50 -75.00
CA ARG A 11 -22.00 27.49 -75.21
C ARG A 11 -20.70 26.90 -74.66
N MET A 12 -19.96 26.24 -75.55
CA MET A 12 -18.55 25.94 -75.35
C MET A 12 -17.80 27.24 -75.65
N ASP A 13 -17.25 27.86 -74.60
CA ASP A 13 -16.32 28.96 -74.77
C ASP A 13 -15.00 28.43 -75.38
N PRO A 14 -14.41 29.16 -76.33
CA PRO A 14 -13.22 28.71 -77.04
C PRO A 14 -12.02 28.53 -76.08
N PRO A 15 -11.08 27.63 -76.41
CA PRO A 15 -9.91 27.39 -75.58
C PRO A 15 -9.09 28.68 -75.47
N VAL A 16 -9.04 29.23 -74.26
CA VAL A 16 -8.13 30.34 -73.94
C VAL A 16 -6.71 29.79 -74.06
N PHE A 17 -6.07 30.09 -75.18
CA PHE A 17 -4.62 30.03 -75.33
C PHE A 17 -4.03 30.92 -74.23
N LYS A 18 -3.68 30.33 -73.09
CA LYS A 18 -2.79 30.99 -72.13
C LYS A 18 -1.45 31.14 -72.83
N SER A 19 -1.19 32.36 -73.27
CA SER A 19 0.06 32.77 -73.88
C SER A 19 1.23 32.27 -73.03
N ASN A 20 2.12 31.55 -73.70
CA ASN A 20 3.36 31.04 -73.13
C ASN A 20 4.13 32.23 -72.50
N PRO A 21 4.30 32.32 -71.17
CA PRO A 21 4.85 33.51 -70.53
C PRO A 21 6.34 33.73 -70.80
N ALA A 22 6.97 32.84 -71.57
CA ALA A 22 8.39 32.75 -71.86
C ALA A 22 8.83 33.45 -73.18
N ALA A 23 7.94 34.15 -73.88
CA ALA A 23 8.25 34.83 -75.15
C ALA A 23 8.53 36.35 -75.04
N ASP A 24 8.70 36.89 -73.83
CA ASP A 24 9.08 38.29 -73.63
C ASP A 24 10.58 38.41 -73.29
N PRO A 25 11.43 38.99 -74.18
CA PRO A 25 12.86 39.18 -73.91
C PRO A 25 13.15 40.17 -72.78
N ARG A 26 12.12 40.77 -72.16
CA ARG A 26 12.22 41.69 -71.00
C ARG A 26 11.77 41.06 -69.69
N LYS A 27 11.35 39.80 -69.66
CA LYS A 27 11.27 39.03 -68.41
C LYS A 27 12.68 38.59 -68.02
N MET A 28 13.44 39.54 -67.49
CA MET A 28 14.58 39.24 -66.63
C MET A 28 14.17 38.11 -65.69
N ARG A 29 14.95 37.03 -65.66
CA ARG A 29 14.96 36.11 -64.52
C ARG A 29 15.22 36.98 -63.30
N ARG A 30 14.17 37.35 -62.57
CA ARG A 30 14.31 38.01 -61.27
C ARG A 30 15.00 36.97 -60.40
N ILE A 31 16.31 37.14 -60.23
CA ILE A 31 16.97 36.69 -59.02
C ILE A 31 16.21 37.45 -57.93
N ILE A 32 15.39 36.73 -57.16
CA ILE A 32 14.77 37.28 -55.97
C ILE A 32 15.95 37.50 -55.02
N ALA A 33 16.39 38.75 -54.96
CA ALA A 33 17.34 39.18 -53.95
C ALA A 33 16.68 38.94 -52.58
N GLU A 34 17.48 38.30 -51.72
CA GLU A 34 17.37 38.16 -50.27
C GLU A 34 16.14 38.83 -49.64
N ASP A 35 15.27 37.98 -49.09
CA ASP A 35 14.14 38.37 -48.25
C ASP A 35 14.63 39.38 -47.19
N ALA A 36 14.06 40.59 -47.19
CA ALA A 36 14.53 41.71 -46.36
C ALA A 36 14.19 41.54 -44.86
N GLU A 37 13.33 40.57 -44.52
CA GLU A 37 13.12 40.14 -43.12
C GLU A 37 13.98 38.92 -42.73
N TRP A 38 14.82 38.43 -43.65
CA TRP A 38 15.71 37.30 -43.41
C TRP A 38 16.85 37.71 -42.47
N SER A 39 16.61 37.47 -41.19
CA SER A 39 17.55 37.67 -40.11
C SER A 39 18.62 36.56 -40.09
N LEU A 40 19.86 36.91 -39.71
CA LEU A 40 20.91 35.98 -39.28
C LEU A 40 20.55 35.18 -38.00
N ALA A 41 19.30 35.21 -37.56
CA ALA A 41 18.76 34.26 -36.61
C ALA A 41 19.17 32.86 -37.07
N VAL A 42 20.01 32.22 -36.26
CA VAL A 42 20.62 30.92 -36.58
C VAL A 42 19.52 29.97 -37.04
N VAL A 43 19.54 29.62 -38.33
CA VAL A 43 18.63 28.59 -38.86
C VAL A 43 18.87 27.35 -38.01
N PRO A 44 17.83 26.84 -37.32
CA PRO A 44 18.01 25.71 -36.43
C PRO A 44 18.57 24.53 -37.25
N LEU A 45 19.55 23.83 -36.67
CA LEU A 45 20.13 22.64 -37.29
C LEU A 45 18.99 21.69 -37.70
N LEU A 46 19.11 21.09 -38.89
CA LEU A 46 18.13 20.11 -39.38
C LEU A 46 17.85 19.03 -38.31
N THR A 47 18.90 18.61 -37.59
CA THR A 47 18.79 17.71 -36.44
C THR A 47 17.80 18.21 -35.38
N ASN A 48 17.86 19.48 -34.99
CA ASN A 48 16.96 20.04 -33.97
C ASN A 48 15.50 20.05 -34.46
N LEU A 49 15.28 20.38 -35.74
CA LEU A 49 13.95 20.34 -36.36
C LEU A 49 13.41 18.90 -36.39
N CYS A 50 14.24 17.93 -36.78
CA CYS A 50 13.86 16.51 -36.76
C CYS A 50 13.52 16.03 -35.34
N LEU A 51 14.31 16.40 -34.32
CA LEU A 51 14.03 16.02 -32.93
C LEU A 51 12.75 16.65 -32.40
N GLN A 52 12.48 17.93 -32.72
CA GLN A 52 11.22 18.57 -32.38
C GLN A 52 10.03 17.87 -33.04
N HIS A 53 10.18 17.46 -34.30
CA HIS A 53 9.14 16.70 -35.01
C HIS A 53 8.89 15.34 -34.35
N ILE A 54 9.95 14.61 -33.97
CA ILE A 54 9.85 13.34 -33.23
C ILE A 54 9.08 13.54 -31.92
N VAL A 55 9.41 14.58 -31.14
CA VAL A 55 8.69 14.88 -29.89
C VAL A 55 7.21 15.17 -30.17
N SER A 56 6.89 15.96 -31.20
CA SER A 56 5.51 16.33 -31.52
C SER A 56 4.66 15.16 -32.03
N ASN A 57 5.29 14.18 -32.70
CA ASN A 57 4.62 13.05 -33.32
C ASN A 57 4.83 11.73 -32.53
N PHE A 58 5.37 11.81 -31.31
CA PHE A 58 5.81 10.65 -30.56
C PHE A 58 4.66 9.66 -30.27
N GLU A 59 3.44 10.15 -30.10
CA GLU A 59 2.26 9.30 -29.89
C GLU A 59 1.96 8.42 -31.09
N ALA A 60 2.05 8.96 -32.30
CA ALA A 60 1.79 8.21 -33.53
C ALA A 60 2.99 7.33 -33.94
N GLN A 61 4.21 7.79 -33.68
CA GLN A 61 5.44 7.10 -34.07
C GLN A 61 6.50 7.20 -32.96
N PRO A 62 6.45 6.30 -31.96
CA PRO A 62 7.31 6.38 -30.79
C PRO A 62 8.71 5.84 -31.09
N MET A 63 9.51 6.65 -31.78
CA MET A 63 10.91 6.33 -32.10
C MET A 63 11.83 6.80 -30.99
N LEU A 64 12.14 5.91 -30.06
CA LEU A 64 13.14 6.18 -29.03
C LEU A 64 14.40 5.34 -29.24
N ASP A 65 14.27 4.03 -29.46
CA ASP A 65 15.41 3.10 -29.45
C ASP A 65 16.43 3.35 -30.57
N ASP A 66 15.95 3.81 -31.73
CA ASP A 66 16.79 4.09 -32.91
C ASP A 66 17.60 5.39 -32.81
N LEU A 67 17.36 6.21 -31.79
CA LEU A 67 18.04 7.49 -31.62
C LEU A 67 19.42 7.34 -30.97
N LEU A 68 20.34 8.23 -31.37
CA LEU A 68 21.63 8.40 -30.69
C LEU A 68 21.41 8.79 -29.21
N PRO A 69 22.33 8.43 -28.29
CA PRO A 69 22.17 8.71 -26.85
C PRO A 69 21.88 10.19 -26.52
N SER A 70 22.57 11.14 -27.16
CA SER A 70 22.33 12.58 -26.96
C SER A 70 20.94 13.02 -27.41
N HIS A 71 20.44 12.45 -28.50
CA HIS A 71 19.10 12.71 -29.03
C HIS A 71 18.01 12.10 -28.15
N LYS A 72 18.25 10.91 -27.57
CA LYS A 72 17.34 10.28 -26.59
C LYS A 72 17.11 11.20 -25.39
N ILE A 73 18.17 11.74 -24.80
CA ILE A 73 18.08 12.67 -23.67
C ILE A 73 17.23 13.89 -24.06
N TYR A 74 17.52 14.52 -25.20
CA TYR A 74 16.74 15.68 -25.68
C TYR A 74 15.25 15.35 -25.84
N VAL A 75 14.93 14.21 -26.47
CA VAL A 75 13.54 13.78 -26.66
C VAL A 75 12.88 13.55 -25.30
N LEU A 76 13.47 12.75 -24.42
CA LEU A 76 12.93 12.42 -23.09
C LEU A 76 12.68 13.65 -22.22
N GLU A 77 13.58 14.63 -22.24
CA GLU A 77 13.41 15.90 -21.53
C GLU A 77 12.22 16.71 -22.06
N LYS A 78 11.94 16.64 -23.36
CA LYS A 78 10.89 17.42 -24.03
C LYS A 78 9.57 16.68 -24.21
N LEU A 79 9.51 15.36 -24.01
CA LEU A 79 8.26 14.60 -24.09
C LEU A 79 7.25 15.09 -23.04
N PRO A 80 5.97 15.25 -23.43
CA PRO A 80 4.95 15.65 -22.50
C PRO A 80 4.61 14.51 -21.52
N PRO A 81 4.43 14.83 -20.23
CA PRO A 81 4.00 13.85 -19.22
C PRO A 81 2.55 13.35 -19.40
N SER A 82 1.76 13.98 -20.28
CA SER A 82 0.38 13.59 -20.60
C SER A 82 0.25 12.52 -21.69
N LEU A 83 1.36 11.98 -22.20
CA LEU A 83 1.32 10.94 -23.23
C LEU A 83 0.60 9.68 -22.74
N PRO A 84 -0.13 8.97 -23.62
CA PRO A 84 -0.82 7.75 -23.23
C PRO A 84 0.14 6.67 -22.72
N LEU A 85 -0.25 5.98 -21.65
CA LEU A 85 0.59 4.96 -21.01
C LEU A 85 0.85 3.74 -21.90
N HIS A 86 -0.06 3.40 -22.81
CA HIS A 86 0.18 2.32 -23.77
C HIS A 86 1.35 2.61 -24.72
N VAL A 87 1.70 3.90 -24.93
CA VAL A 87 2.88 4.32 -25.69
C VAL A 87 4.13 4.32 -24.80
N THR A 88 4.02 4.85 -23.58
CA THR A 88 5.20 5.18 -22.76
C THR A 88 5.63 4.09 -21.78
N ALA A 89 4.70 3.28 -21.26
CA ALA A 89 4.96 2.34 -20.17
C ALA A 89 6.06 1.32 -20.48
N ASN A 90 6.03 0.74 -21.69
CA ASN A 90 6.96 -0.30 -22.10
C ASN A 90 8.21 0.26 -22.80
N LEU A 91 8.12 1.45 -23.40
CA LEU A 91 9.21 2.05 -24.17
C LEU A 91 10.14 2.91 -23.30
N ILE A 92 9.59 3.69 -22.37
CA ILE A 92 10.35 4.67 -21.61
C ILE A 92 10.72 4.11 -20.24
N SER A 93 12.01 3.86 -20.03
CA SER A 93 12.58 3.49 -18.72
C SER A 93 13.29 4.65 -18.02
N ASP A 94 13.30 5.83 -18.62
CA ASP A 94 13.99 7.00 -18.09
C ASP A 94 13.31 7.57 -16.84
N GLU A 95 14.05 7.64 -15.75
CA GLU A 95 13.57 8.12 -14.45
C GLU A 95 13.27 9.63 -14.45
N GLY A 96 13.94 10.41 -15.30
CA GLY A 96 13.67 11.85 -15.48
C GLY A 96 12.29 12.10 -16.07
N TYR A 97 11.88 11.31 -17.08
CA TYR A 97 10.55 11.34 -17.65
C TYR A 97 9.48 11.00 -16.60
N TRP A 98 9.64 9.87 -15.89
CA TRP A 98 8.65 9.46 -14.87
C TRP A 98 8.59 10.42 -13.68
N LYS A 99 9.71 11.06 -13.31
CA LYS A 99 9.72 12.15 -12.34
C LYS A 99 8.82 13.31 -12.78
N LYS A 100 8.90 13.73 -14.05
CA LYS A 100 7.99 14.77 -14.58
C LYS A 100 6.53 14.34 -14.48
N CYS A 101 6.22 13.09 -14.85
CA CYS A 101 4.87 12.54 -14.76
C CYS A 101 4.34 12.55 -13.32
N CYS A 102 5.15 12.11 -12.35
CA CYS A 102 4.78 12.16 -10.93
C CYS A 102 4.58 13.58 -10.42
N VAL A 103 5.51 14.48 -10.72
CA VAL A 103 5.46 15.88 -10.25
C VAL A 103 4.24 16.62 -10.80
N GLN A 104 3.89 16.40 -12.07
CA GLN A 104 2.68 17.01 -12.63
C GLN A 104 1.41 16.51 -11.95
N ARG A 105 1.33 15.22 -11.62
CA ARG A 105 0.10 14.59 -11.13
C ARG A 105 -0.10 14.71 -9.62
N TRP A 106 0.98 14.65 -8.84
CA TRP A 106 0.93 14.58 -7.39
C TRP A 106 1.90 15.54 -6.67
N GLY A 107 2.64 16.37 -7.41
CA GLY A 107 3.68 17.23 -6.84
C GLY A 107 4.97 16.48 -6.49
N LEU A 108 5.85 17.14 -5.73
CA LEU A 108 7.10 16.52 -5.28
C LEU A 108 6.80 15.30 -4.38
N GLY A 109 7.43 14.18 -4.68
CA GLY A 109 7.30 12.94 -3.92
C GLY A 109 8.65 12.37 -3.50
N ASP A 110 8.61 11.51 -2.49
CA ASP A 110 9.75 10.73 -2.04
C ASP A 110 9.74 9.35 -2.71
N VAL A 111 10.86 8.96 -3.32
CA VAL A 111 11.04 7.67 -4.01
C VAL A 111 11.72 6.61 -3.14
N THR A 112 12.12 6.93 -1.91
CA THR A 112 12.84 6.01 -1.01
C THR A 112 12.06 4.70 -0.80
N GLU A 113 10.75 4.77 -0.55
CA GLU A 113 9.87 3.61 -0.35
C GLU A 113 9.62 2.79 -1.64
N TYR A 114 9.92 3.39 -2.80
CA TYR A 114 9.74 2.81 -4.12
C TYR A 114 11.04 2.23 -4.70
N GLY A 115 12.07 2.06 -3.86
CA GLY A 115 13.38 1.56 -4.30
C GLY A 115 14.12 2.56 -5.19
N ASN A 116 13.91 3.86 -4.94
CA ASN A 116 14.48 4.97 -5.71
C ASN A 116 14.08 4.99 -7.20
N SER A 117 12.88 4.49 -7.55
CA SER A 117 12.33 4.55 -8.91
C SER A 117 11.03 5.34 -8.97
N TRP A 118 11.04 6.43 -9.72
CA TRP A 118 9.88 7.22 -10.11
C TRP A 118 8.92 6.43 -10.99
N LYS A 119 9.43 5.55 -11.87
CA LYS A 119 8.58 4.69 -12.70
C LYS A 119 7.73 3.76 -11.84
N ARG A 120 8.35 3.11 -10.85
CA ARG A 120 7.63 2.26 -9.88
C ARG A 120 6.62 3.07 -9.08
N MET A 121 7.04 4.20 -8.52
CA MET A 121 6.13 5.11 -7.80
C MET A 121 4.92 5.51 -8.64
N PHE A 122 5.13 5.86 -9.91
CA PHE A 122 4.05 6.24 -10.82
C PHE A 122 3.03 5.12 -10.98
N PHE A 123 3.48 3.91 -11.29
CA PHE A 123 2.58 2.78 -11.56
C PHE A 123 1.85 2.27 -10.32
N GLU A 124 2.52 2.20 -9.16
CA GLU A 124 1.87 1.84 -7.90
C GLU A 124 0.78 2.87 -7.56
N ARG A 125 1.12 4.16 -7.51
CA ARG A 125 0.15 5.23 -7.18
C ARG A 125 -0.96 5.38 -8.22
N HIS A 126 -0.66 5.14 -9.49
CA HIS A 126 -1.67 5.22 -10.53
C HIS A 126 -2.68 4.09 -10.40
N LEU A 127 -2.24 2.86 -10.17
CA LEU A 127 -3.11 1.71 -9.96
C LEU A 127 -3.92 1.86 -8.66
N GLU A 128 -3.29 2.30 -7.57
CA GLU A 128 -3.97 2.66 -6.32
C GLU A 128 -5.11 3.65 -6.56
N ASN A 129 -4.84 4.74 -7.30
CA ASN A 129 -5.86 5.74 -7.62
C ASN A 129 -7.02 5.19 -8.46
N ILE A 130 -6.75 4.26 -9.37
CA ILE A 130 -7.83 3.62 -10.16
C ILE A 130 -8.71 2.76 -9.22
N ILE A 131 -8.10 2.00 -8.31
CA ILE A 131 -8.82 1.15 -7.36
C ILE A 131 -9.60 2.00 -6.34
N GLU A 132 -8.99 3.05 -5.78
CA GLU A 132 -9.65 3.93 -4.80
C GLU A 132 -10.86 4.69 -5.38
N LEU A 133 -10.88 4.93 -6.70
CA LEU A 133 -11.99 5.57 -7.41
C LEU A 133 -12.93 4.57 -8.09
N PHE A 134 -12.67 3.27 -7.95
CA PHE A 134 -13.50 2.23 -8.54
C PHE A 134 -14.83 2.16 -7.80
N ILE A 135 -15.92 2.39 -8.52
CA ILE A 135 -17.28 2.25 -8.00
C ILE A 135 -17.85 0.93 -8.52
N PRO A 136 -18.14 -0.04 -7.65
CA PRO A 136 -18.81 -1.29 -8.01
C PRO A 136 -20.10 -1.03 -8.80
N ASP A 137 -20.40 -1.92 -9.75
CA ASP A 137 -21.56 -1.86 -10.68
C ASP A 137 -21.61 -0.66 -11.65
N VAL A 138 -20.74 0.35 -11.47
CA VAL A 138 -20.66 1.54 -12.34
C VAL A 138 -19.40 1.52 -13.19
N THR A 139 -18.26 1.13 -12.60
CA THR A 139 -16.96 1.14 -13.26
C THR A 139 -16.70 -0.21 -13.90
N ASP A 140 -16.39 -0.24 -15.20
CA ASP A 140 -16.00 -1.49 -15.88
C ASP A 140 -14.66 -1.99 -15.32
N THR A 141 -14.64 -3.25 -14.89
CA THR A 141 -13.44 -3.99 -14.46
C THR A 141 -12.28 -3.92 -15.46
N LYS A 142 -12.56 -3.73 -16.76
CA LYS A 142 -11.54 -3.54 -17.80
C LYS A 142 -10.61 -2.36 -17.53
N VAL A 143 -11.10 -1.30 -16.88
CA VAL A 143 -10.27 -0.13 -16.53
C VAL A 143 -9.07 -0.54 -15.67
N VAL A 144 -9.24 -1.52 -14.78
CA VAL A 144 -8.15 -2.07 -13.97
C VAL A 144 -7.35 -3.11 -14.74
N LEU A 145 -8.02 -4.00 -15.49
CA LEU A 145 -7.37 -5.09 -16.21
C LEU A 145 -6.45 -4.61 -17.34
N ASP A 146 -6.83 -3.55 -18.06
CA ASP A 146 -6.03 -2.97 -19.15
C ASP A 146 -4.72 -2.34 -18.66
N MET A 147 -4.65 -2.00 -17.36
CA MET A 147 -3.43 -1.49 -16.73
C MET A 147 -2.44 -2.60 -16.38
N VAL A 148 -2.90 -3.83 -16.14
CA VAL A 148 -2.06 -4.95 -15.68
C VAL A 148 -0.86 -5.20 -16.62
N PRO A 149 -1.01 -5.29 -17.95
CA PRO A 149 0.14 -5.50 -18.85
C PRO A 149 1.19 -4.39 -18.77
N LEU A 150 0.79 -3.17 -18.39
CA LEU A 150 1.65 -1.99 -18.33
C LEU A 150 2.40 -1.89 -17.01
N CYS A 151 1.77 -2.30 -15.89
CA CYS A 151 2.29 -2.05 -14.55
C CYS A 151 2.78 -3.29 -13.79
N LYS A 152 2.41 -4.52 -14.19
CA LYS A 152 2.64 -5.75 -13.40
C LYS A 152 4.09 -5.98 -12.94
N ASN A 153 5.07 -5.50 -13.71
CA ASN A 153 6.51 -5.67 -13.41
C ASN A 153 7.03 -4.63 -12.39
N TYR A 154 6.26 -3.59 -12.11
CA TYR A 154 6.65 -2.46 -11.28
C TYR A 154 5.90 -2.43 -9.95
N VAL A 155 4.69 -3.01 -9.89
CA VAL A 155 3.86 -3.02 -8.68
C VAL A 155 4.35 -4.08 -7.70
N LYS A 156 4.98 -3.62 -6.62
CA LYS A 156 5.39 -4.44 -5.46
C LYS A 156 4.61 -4.09 -4.20
N ARG A 157 4.09 -2.86 -4.10
CA ARG A 157 3.26 -2.37 -3.01
C ARG A 157 1.95 -1.81 -3.56
N LEU A 158 0.85 -2.09 -2.87
CA LEU A 158 -0.42 -1.39 -3.03
C LEU A 158 -0.90 -0.88 -1.68
N THR A 159 -1.15 0.42 -1.60
CA THR A 159 -1.75 1.10 -0.45
C THR A 159 -3.09 1.68 -0.84
N ILE A 160 -4.15 0.97 -0.47
CA ILE A 160 -5.54 1.35 -0.71
C ILE A 160 -6.10 1.87 0.61
N SER A 161 -6.37 3.16 0.65
CA SER A 161 -6.81 3.86 1.87
C SER A 161 -8.27 4.32 1.80
N GLN A 162 -8.95 3.97 0.72
CA GLN A 162 -10.40 3.96 0.64
C GLN A 162 -10.88 2.94 -0.39
N LEU A 163 -12.10 2.47 -0.23
CA LEU A 163 -12.84 1.72 -1.24
C LEU A 163 -14.24 2.29 -1.29
N LEU A 164 -14.71 2.63 -2.49
CA LEU A 164 -16.05 3.15 -2.67
C LEU A 164 -17.05 2.00 -2.73
N PRO A 165 -18.17 2.07 -2.00
CA PRO A 165 -19.25 1.11 -2.14
C PRO A 165 -20.06 1.38 -3.41
N PRO A 166 -20.94 0.44 -3.82
CA PRO A 166 -21.90 0.65 -4.89
C PRO A 166 -22.82 1.85 -4.60
N ILE A 167 -23.28 2.53 -5.65
CA ILE A 167 -24.21 3.65 -5.52
C ILE A 167 -25.62 3.10 -5.26
N ARG A 168 -26.20 3.40 -4.09
CA ARG A 168 -27.61 3.14 -3.81
C ARG A 168 -28.47 4.15 -4.58
N ASP A 169 -29.41 3.64 -5.38
CA ASP A 169 -30.43 4.47 -6.02
C ASP A 169 -31.51 4.82 -4.97
N PRO A 170 -31.75 6.10 -4.63
CA PRO A 170 -32.67 6.48 -3.55
C PRO A 170 -34.16 6.15 -3.79
N GLN A 171 -34.50 5.50 -4.91
CA GLN A 171 -35.87 5.22 -5.33
C GLN A 171 -36.41 3.82 -4.99
N LYS A 172 -35.65 2.95 -4.31
CA LYS A 172 -36.21 1.70 -3.76
C LYS A 172 -36.44 1.84 -2.25
N PRO A 173 -37.69 2.03 -1.80
CA PRO A 173 -37.99 1.93 -0.38
C PRO A 173 -37.61 0.52 0.10
N GLU A 174 -36.90 0.44 1.21
CA GLU A 174 -36.85 -0.79 1.99
C GLU A 174 -38.29 -1.05 2.45
N GLU A 175 -38.90 -2.13 1.96
CA GLU A 175 -40.17 -2.61 2.52
C GLU A 175 -39.85 -3.11 3.94
N ASP A 176 -40.14 -2.25 4.92
CA ASP A 176 -40.16 -2.55 6.35
C ASP A 176 -41.25 -3.61 6.65
N ASP A 177 -41.04 -4.84 6.18
CA ASP A 177 -41.84 -5.97 6.63
C ASP A 177 -41.31 -6.43 7.99
N SER A 178 -41.89 -5.80 9.00
CA SER A 178 -41.90 -6.26 10.37
C SER A 178 -42.61 -7.62 10.43
N SER A 179 -41.84 -8.69 10.32
CA SER A 179 -42.30 -10.06 10.55
C SER A 179 -41.23 -10.85 11.29
N ASP A 180 -41.45 -11.04 12.59
CA ASP A 180 -40.74 -12.03 13.41
C ASP A 180 -41.00 -13.42 12.86
N SER A 181 -40.16 -13.91 11.95
CA SER A 181 -40.10 -15.32 11.59
C SER A 181 -38.70 -15.66 11.06
N ALA A 182 -37.96 -16.40 11.88
CA ALA A 182 -36.71 -17.02 11.49
C ALA A 182 -36.96 -18.03 10.36
N SER A 183 -36.62 -17.66 9.12
CA SER A 183 -36.26 -18.60 8.08
C SER A 183 -35.15 -18.03 7.21
N ASP A 184 -34.05 -18.78 7.21
CA ASP A 184 -32.91 -18.72 6.32
C ASP A 184 -33.36 -18.80 4.85
N SER A 185 -33.47 -17.65 4.18
CA SER A 185 -33.62 -17.56 2.73
C SER A 185 -33.15 -16.19 2.22
N GLY A 186 -31.97 -16.20 1.59
CA GLY A 186 -31.54 -15.29 0.51
C GLY A 186 -31.84 -13.80 0.71
N ASN A 187 -30.92 -13.09 1.35
CA ASN A 187 -30.94 -11.63 1.37
C ASN A 187 -30.56 -11.08 -0.03
N ASP A 188 -31.54 -10.95 -0.92
CA ASP A 188 -31.45 -10.32 -2.26
C ASP A 188 -31.58 -8.79 -2.17
N GLY A 189 -30.88 -8.18 -1.20
CA GLY A 189 -30.56 -6.76 -1.25
C GLY A 189 -29.45 -6.49 -2.28
N PRO A 190 -29.35 -5.27 -2.86
CA PRO A 190 -28.21 -4.92 -3.71
C PRO A 190 -26.91 -5.16 -2.95
N SER A 191 -25.98 -5.89 -3.57
CA SER A 191 -24.67 -6.22 -2.97
C SER A 191 -23.99 -4.92 -2.56
N MET A 192 -23.57 -4.79 -1.30
CA MET A 192 -22.81 -3.62 -0.80
C MET A 192 -21.30 -3.81 -0.93
N ASP A 193 -20.90 -4.75 -1.79
CA ASP A 193 -19.53 -5.23 -1.86
C ASP A 193 -18.65 -4.26 -2.64
N HIS A 194 -17.42 -4.10 -2.17
CA HIS A 194 -16.41 -3.19 -2.71
C HIS A 194 -15.67 -3.83 -3.89
N PHE A 195 -14.62 -3.15 -4.37
CA PHE A 195 -13.74 -3.69 -5.40
C PHE A 195 -13.24 -5.11 -5.07
N ASP A 196 -13.49 -6.04 -6.00
CA ASP A 196 -13.06 -7.43 -5.86
C ASP A 196 -11.57 -7.59 -6.21
N PHE A 197 -10.73 -7.71 -5.19
CA PHE A 197 -9.30 -7.97 -5.35
C PHE A 197 -8.98 -9.30 -6.06
N GLY A 198 -9.94 -10.23 -6.14
CA GLY A 198 -9.81 -11.50 -6.87
C GLY A 198 -9.50 -11.31 -8.36
N VAL A 199 -9.92 -10.19 -8.96
CA VAL A 199 -9.65 -9.91 -10.38
C VAL A 199 -8.22 -9.43 -10.65
N LEU A 200 -7.47 -9.05 -9.61
CA LEU A 200 -6.21 -8.33 -9.75
C LEU A 200 -5.03 -9.06 -9.09
N LEU A 201 -5.18 -9.56 -7.86
CA LEU A 201 -4.03 -10.01 -7.06
C LEU A 201 -3.30 -11.22 -7.66
N ASP A 202 -3.99 -12.10 -8.38
CA ASP A 202 -3.37 -13.24 -9.09
C ASP A 202 -2.47 -12.81 -10.26
N LYS A 203 -2.70 -11.61 -10.82
CA LYS A 203 -1.97 -11.07 -11.98
C LYS A 203 -0.76 -10.23 -11.58
N LEU A 204 -0.72 -9.73 -10.36
CA LEU A 204 0.39 -8.93 -9.83
C LEU A 204 1.47 -9.82 -9.24
N ILE A 205 2.21 -10.49 -10.14
CA ILE A 205 3.20 -11.53 -9.81
C ILE A 205 4.41 -11.08 -8.97
N TYR A 206 4.58 -9.77 -8.74
CA TYR A 206 5.63 -9.20 -7.91
C TYR A 206 5.10 -8.44 -6.69
N LEU A 207 3.80 -8.54 -6.40
CA LEU A 207 3.20 -7.87 -5.25
C LEU A 207 3.73 -8.51 -3.95
N GLU A 208 4.40 -7.71 -3.14
CA GLU A 208 4.96 -8.12 -1.85
C GLU A 208 4.21 -7.50 -0.67
N GLU A 209 3.58 -6.34 -0.86
CA GLU A 209 2.95 -5.58 0.23
C GLU A 209 1.55 -5.09 -0.17
N LEU A 210 0.56 -5.40 0.67
CA LEU A 210 -0.83 -4.98 0.48
C LEU A 210 -1.36 -4.33 1.76
N HIS A 211 -1.68 -3.04 1.66
CA HIS A 211 -2.25 -2.25 2.74
C HIS A 211 -3.66 -1.80 2.36
N LEU A 212 -4.64 -2.14 3.19
CA LEU A 212 -6.06 -1.90 2.92
C LEU A 212 -6.72 -1.18 4.08
N SER A 213 -7.54 -0.19 3.76
CA SER A 213 -8.54 0.38 4.65
C SER A 213 -9.89 0.38 3.94
N TYR A 214 -10.83 -0.38 4.48
CA TYR A 214 -12.21 -0.41 3.99
C TYR A 214 -12.97 0.77 4.57
N GLY A 215 -13.47 1.63 3.69
CA GLY A 215 -14.18 2.85 4.03
C GLY A 215 -13.90 3.96 3.02
N VAL A 216 -14.61 5.07 3.16
CA VAL A 216 -14.52 6.20 2.22
C VAL A 216 -13.80 7.38 2.86
N LYS A 217 -12.90 8.02 2.12
CA LYS A 217 -12.30 9.30 2.55
C LYS A 217 -13.27 10.43 2.27
N GLY A 218 -13.85 11.00 3.32
CA GLY A 218 -14.65 12.22 3.23
C GLY A 218 -16.00 12.01 2.53
N CYS A 219 -17.02 11.63 3.30
CA CYS A 219 -18.39 11.39 2.80
C CYS A 219 -19.17 12.66 2.43
N GLY A 220 -18.58 13.85 2.63
CA GLY A 220 -19.29 15.12 2.50
C GLY A 220 -20.58 15.12 3.33
N MET A 221 -21.65 15.68 2.76
CA MET A 221 -22.98 15.71 3.39
C MET A 221 -23.78 14.40 3.22
N ASN A 222 -23.32 13.48 2.36
CA ASN A 222 -24.00 12.21 2.05
C ASN A 222 -23.43 11.06 2.90
N PHE A 223 -23.34 11.29 4.21
CA PHE A 223 -22.79 10.33 5.16
C PHE A 223 -23.79 9.20 5.46
N ASP A 224 -23.35 7.96 5.27
CA ASP A 224 -24.03 6.74 5.74
C ASP A 224 -22.97 5.80 6.36
N TRP A 225 -23.30 5.20 7.51
CA TRP A 225 -22.46 4.23 8.21
C TRP A 225 -22.12 3.00 7.37
N ASN A 226 -23.01 2.65 6.44
CA ASN A 226 -22.86 1.55 5.51
C ASN A 226 -21.73 1.80 4.49
N LEU A 227 -21.34 3.06 4.27
CA LEU A 227 -20.19 3.39 3.38
C LEU A 227 -18.84 2.91 3.93
N PHE A 228 -18.80 2.51 5.20
CA PHE A 228 -17.62 2.02 5.90
C PHE A 228 -17.75 0.54 6.26
N GLU A 229 -18.76 -0.14 5.72
CA GLU A 229 -19.01 -1.53 6.04
C GLU A 229 -18.09 -2.43 5.22
N PHE A 230 -17.07 -3.00 5.87
CA PHE A 230 -16.38 -4.16 5.32
C PHE A 230 -17.30 -5.38 5.47
N THR A 231 -17.94 -5.82 4.39
CA THR A 231 -18.93 -6.89 4.45
C THR A 231 -18.27 -8.25 4.68
N PHE A 232 -19.06 -9.28 5.02
CA PHE A 232 -18.52 -10.64 5.09
C PHE A 232 -18.10 -11.17 3.71
N ARG A 233 -18.83 -10.81 2.63
CA ARG A 233 -18.50 -11.21 1.25
C ARG A 233 -17.22 -10.54 0.77
N ASP A 234 -17.03 -9.25 1.07
CA ASP A 234 -15.77 -8.53 0.83
C ASP A 234 -14.59 -9.29 1.47
N CYS A 235 -14.77 -9.67 2.74
CA CYS A 235 -13.76 -10.40 3.49
C CYS A 235 -13.47 -11.77 2.89
N GLU A 236 -14.51 -12.49 2.44
CA GLU A 236 -14.35 -13.77 1.77
C GLU A 236 -13.62 -13.64 0.43
N SER A 237 -13.98 -12.65 -0.40
CA SER A 237 -13.33 -12.43 -1.68
C SER A 237 -11.87 -12.03 -1.50
N LEU A 238 -11.60 -11.12 -0.57
CA LEU A 238 -10.24 -10.75 -0.20
C LEU A 238 -9.45 -11.97 0.30
N ALA A 239 -10.02 -12.79 1.19
CA ALA A 239 -9.34 -13.99 1.71
C ALA A 239 -8.96 -14.98 0.60
N LYS A 240 -9.86 -15.18 -0.39
CA LYS A 240 -9.59 -16.00 -1.58
C LYS A 240 -8.47 -15.39 -2.43
N ALA A 241 -8.50 -14.08 -2.66
CA ALA A 241 -7.50 -13.36 -3.43
C ALA A 241 -6.11 -13.42 -2.77
N LEU A 242 -6.05 -13.23 -1.44
CA LEU A 242 -4.83 -13.36 -0.63
C LEU A 242 -4.24 -14.76 -0.73
N LYS A 243 -5.08 -15.81 -0.71
CA LYS A 243 -4.60 -17.18 -0.86
C LYS A 243 -3.95 -17.42 -2.23
N SER A 244 -4.39 -16.73 -3.28
CA SER A 244 -3.81 -16.85 -4.62
C SER A 244 -2.48 -16.09 -4.76
N CYS A 245 -2.30 -14.98 -4.04
CA CYS A 245 -1.12 -14.12 -4.11
C CYS A 245 0.09 -14.67 -3.32
N LYS A 246 0.81 -15.63 -3.90
CA LYS A 246 1.89 -16.36 -3.20
C LYS A 246 3.13 -15.52 -2.85
N THR A 247 3.29 -14.34 -3.44
CA THR A 247 4.44 -13.46 -3.24
C THR A 247 4.27 -12.49 -2.07
N LEU A 248 3.06 -12.42 -1.48
CA LEU A 248 2.74 -11.45 -0.44
C LEU A 248 3.53 -11.72 0.85
N LYS A 249 4.29 -10.71 1.28
CA LYS A 249 5.10 -10.71 2.50
C LYS A 249 4.47 -9.88 3.61
N VAL A 250 3.82 -8.77 3.27
CA VAL A 250 3.22 -7.83 4.22
C VAL A 250 1.74 -7.66 3.90
N LEU A 251 0.89 -8.00 4.86
CA LEU A 251 -0.54 -7.71 4.81
C LEU A 251 -0.92 -6.76 5.94
N ARG A 252 -1.48 -5.61 5.58
CA ARG A 252 -2.06 -4.66 6.55
C ARG A 252 -3.51 -4.41 6.23
N ILE A 253 -4.40 -4.64 7.18
CA ILE A 253 -5.82 -4.29 7.11
C ILE A 253 -6.12 -3.43 8.32
N HIS A 254 -6.26 -2.13 8.10
CA HIS A 254 -6.31 -1.11 9.16
C HIS A 254 -7.61 -0.31 9.07
N GLN A 255 -8.26 -0.09 10.23
CA GLN A 255 -9.51 0.69 10.30
C GLN A 255 -10.63 0.15 9.39
N SER A 256 -10.69 -1.17 9.22
CA SER A 256 -11.62 -1.84 8.30
C SER A 256 -12.73 -2.60 9.03
N ARG A 257 -12.95 -2.33 10.32
CA ARG A 257 -13.99 -3.00 11.15
C ARG A 257 -13.92 -4.54 11.10
N VAL A 258 -12.71 -5.11 11.04
CA VAL A 258 -12.53 -6.57 11.09
C VAL A 258 -12.93 -7.09 12.46
N ASP A 259 -14.02 -7.84 12.54
CA ASP A 259 -14.49 -8.51 13.77
C ASP A 259 -13.90 -9.94 13.91
N ASP A 260 -14.34 -10.66 14.93
CA ASP A 260 -13.94 -12.05 15.19
C ASP A 260 -14.18 -13.01 14.02
N GLU A 261 -15.33 -12.92 13.36
CA GLU A 261 -15.71 -13.87 12.30
C GLU A 261 -14.92 -13.58 11.02
N LYS A 262 -14.76 -12.29 10.67
CA LYS A 262 -13.91 -11.86 9.56
C LYS A 262 -12.45 -12.21 9.80
N CYS A 263 -11.95 -11.97 11.02
CA CYS A 263 -10.59 -12.36 11.39
C CYS A 263 -10.36 -13.86 11.26
N ARG A 264 -11.31 -14.69 11.72
CA ARG A 264 -11.24 -16.16 11.59
C ARG A 264 -11.21 -16.58 10.14
N LEU A 265 -12.05 -15.97 9.29
CA LEU A 265 -12.09 -16.25 7.86
C LEU A 265 -10.74 -15.91 7.20
N LEU A 266 -10.24 -14.69 7.39
CA LEU A 266 -8.92 -14.27 6.87
C LEU A 266 -7.82 -15.24 7.32
N VAL A 267 -7.74 -15.52 8.62
CA VAL A 267 -6.75 -16.43 9.18
C VAL A 267 -6.81 -17.81 8.53
N ASN A 268 -8.01 -18.37 8.30
CA ASN A 268 -8.16 -19.70 7.70
C ASN A 268 -7.52 -19.79 6.31
N TYR A 269 -7.56 -18.72 5.52
CA TYR A 269 -6.91 -18.65 4.21
C TYR A 269 -5.41 -18.32 4.28
N LEU A 270 -4.93 -17.77 5.40
CA LEU A 270 -3.54 -17.40 5.63
C LEU A 270 -2.70 -18.47 6.36
N LEU A 271 -3.33 -19.51 6.94
CA LEU A 271 -2.65 -20.53 7.76
C LEU A 271 -1.42 -21.14 7.10
N ASP A 272 -1.49 -21.37 5.78
CA ASP A 272 -0.44 -22.02 4.99
C ASP A 272 0.12 -21.06 3.91
N HIS A 273 0.08 -19.75 4.17
CA HIS A 273 0.62 -18.77 3.22
C HIS A 273 2.15 -18.88 3.15
N PRO A 274 2.74 -19.07 1.94
CA PRO A 274 4.14 -19.50 1.83
C PRO A 274 5.16 -18.41 2.17
N ALA A 275 4.78 -17.14 2.05
CA ALA A 275 5.70 -16.01 2.10
C ALA A 275 5.32 -14.91 3.11
N LEU A 276 4.22 -15.07 3.88
CA LEU A 276 3.74 -13.99 4.75
C LEU A 276 4.65 -13.84 5.97
N LEU A 277 5.25 -12.66 6.12
CA LEU A 277 6.18 -12.33 7.21
C LEU A 277 5.61 -11.30 8.18
N GLU A 278 4.76 -10.40 7.71
CA GLU A 278 4.11 -9.37 8.53
C GLU A 278 2.60 -9.40 8.35
N LEU A 279 1.89 -9.43 9.48
CA LEU A 279 0.45 -9.26 9.55
C LEU A 279 0.11 -8.11 10.50
N ASN A 280 -0.58 -7.11 9.97
CA ASN A 280 -1.11 -5.99 10.74
C ASN A 280 -2.64 -5.93 10.60
N LEU A 281 -3.35 -6.16 11.70
CA LEU A 281 -4.81 -6.05 11.80
C LEU A 281 -5.21 -5.01 12.86
N SER A 282 -4.41 -3.96 13.00
CA SER A 282 -4.60 -2.94 14.05
C SER A 282 -5.80 -2.03 13.75
N HIS A 283 -6.35 -1.40 14.79
CA HIS A 283 -7.56 -0.56 14.71
C HIS A 283 -8.76 -1.29 14.09
N ASN A 284 -9.09 -2.45 14.63
CA ASN A 284 -10.25 -3.23 14.21
C ASN A 284 -11.09 -3.64 15.44
N LEU A 285 -12.01 -4.59 15.27
CA LEU A 285 -12.94 -5.05 16.29
C LEU A 285 -12.65 -6.50 16.70
N ILE A 286 -11.40 -6.94 16.59
CA ILE A 286 -11.00 -8.32 16.87
C ILE A 286 -11.09 -8.57 18.38
N GLY A 287 -11.91 -9.53 18.77
CA GLY A 287 -12.07 -9.99 20.14
C GLY A 287 -11.30 -11.29 20.42
N ASP A 288 -11.70 -11.95 21.50
CA ASP A 288 -11.03 -13.14 22.00
C ASP A 288 -11.11 -14.33 21.02
N ARG A 289 -12.18 -14.45 20.22
CA ARG A 289 -12.32 -15.55 19.24
C ARG A 289 -11.39 -15.34 18.05
N GLY A 290 -11.28 -14.11 17.55
CA GLY A 290 -10.33 -13.75 16.51
C GLY A 290 -8.89 -13.92 16.99
N ALA A 291 -8.57 -13.49 18.22
CA ALA A 291 -7.26 -13.71 18.83
C ALA A 291 -6.88 -15.19 18.94
N ARG A 292 -7.84 -16.07 19.29
CA ARG A 292 -7.63 -17.52 19.27
C ARG A 292 -7.29 -18.04 17.87
N ALA A 293 -7.91 -17.51 16.81
CA ALA A 293 -7.56 -17.85 15.44
C ALA A 293 -6.14 -17.37 15.09
N ILE A 294 -5.79 -16.13 15.43
CA ILE A 294 -4.44 -15.59 15.25
C ILE A 294 -3.41 -16.44 16.00
N GLY A 295 -3.71 -16.93 17.20
CA GLY A 295 -2.86 -17.87 17.92
C GLY A 295 -2.60 -19.18 17.15
N LYS A 296 -3.60 -19.69 16.41
CA LYS A 296 -3.40 -20.84 15.51
C LYS A 296 -2.50 -20.48 14.32
N LEU A 297 -2.65 -19.28 13.76
CA LEU A 297 -1.81 -18.78 12.67
C LEU A 297 -0.34 -18.69 13.09
N LEU A 298 -0.06 -18.15 14.28
CA LEU A 298 1.30 -18.02 14.81
C LEU A 298 2.03 -19.37 14.88
N ASN A 299 1.34 -20.46 15.15
CA ASN A 299 1.96 -21.77 15.27
C ASN A 299 2.13 -22.51 13.93
N ARG A 300 1.55 -22.00 12.83
CA ARG A 300 1.58 -22.64 11.50
C ARG A 300 2.28 -21.82 10.42
N SER A 301 2.56 -20.54 10.70
CA SER A 301 3.17 -19.60 9.76
C SER A 301 4.62 -19.26 10.13
N CYS A 302 5.31 -18.61 9.21
CA CYS A 302 6.64 -18.03 9.42
C CYS A 302 6.56 -16.52 9.74
N LEU A 303 5.47 -16.06 10.37
CA LEU A 303 5.30 -14.65 10.71
C LEU A 303 6.43 -14.18 11.63
N HIS A 304 7.04 -13.05 11.26
CA HIS A 304 8.05 -12.34 12.04
C HIS A 304 7.45 -11.16 12.81
N ILE A 305 6.42 -10.50 12.25
CA ILE A 305 5.81 -9.31 12.83
C ILE A 305 4.29 -9.51 12.89
N LEU A 306 3.73 -9.38 14.09
CA LEU A 306 2.28 -9.35 14.31
C LEU A 306 1.90 -8.07 15.04
N SER A 307 1.02 -7.28 14.43
CA SER A 307 0.42 -6.11 15.05
C SER A 307 -1.09 -6.21 15.06
N VAL A 308 -1.66 -6.19 16.25
CA VAL A 308 -3.11 -6.22 16.50
C VAL A 308 -3.48 -5.14 17.52
N TYR A 309 -2.76 -4.01 17.52
CA TYR A 309 -3.01 -2.95 18.49
C TYR A 309 -4.37 -2.27 18.24
N ASP A 310 -4.96 -1.72 19.29
CA ASP A 310 -6.29 -1.10 19.25
C ASP A 310 -7.36 -2.04 18.71
N ASN A 311 -7.59 -3.13 19.45
CA ASN A 311 -8.60 -4.15 19.22
C ASN A 311 -9.26 -4.51 20.57
N GLN A 312 -10.03 -5.59 20.63
CA GLN A 312 -10.81 -6.01 21.81
C GLN A 312 -10.39 -7.40 22.35
N ILE A 313 -9.12 -7.77 22.24
CA ILE A 313 -8.59 -9.12 22.51
C ILE A 313 -8.73 -9.58 23.98
N ARG A 314 -8.76 -8.63 24.94
CA ARG A 314 -8.97 -8.86 26.39
C ARG A 314 -8.12 -9.99 26.98
N GLY A 315 -8.40 -10.40 28.22
CA GLY A 315 -7.67 -11.44 28.94
C GLY A 315 -7.68 -12.81 28.23
N PRO A 316 -8.85 -13.38 27.89
CA PRO A 316 -8.91 -14.72 27.31
C PRO A 316 -8.28 -14.82 25.91
N GLY A 317 -8.40 -13.78 25.08
CA GLY A 317 -7.70 -13.73 23.79
C GLY A 317 -6.19 -13.61 23.98
N ALA A 318 -5.73 -12.80 24.94
CA ALA A 318 -4.31 -12.68 25.28
C ALA A 318 -3.72 -13.99 25.81
N GLN A 319 -4.47 -14.76 26.61
CA GLN A 319 -4.07 -16.09 27.07
C GLN A 319 -3.84 -17.05 25.89
N ALA A 320 -4.72 -17.02 24.89
CA ALA A 320 -4.55 -17.83 23.68
C ALA A 320 -3.30 -17.42 22.88
N LEU A 321 -3.05 -16.11 22.75
CA LEU A 321 -1.85 -15.60 22.11
C LEU A 321 -0.58 -15.95 22.91
N GLY A 322 -0.60 -15.86 24.23
CA GLY A 322 0.50 -16.27 25.10
C GLY A 322 0.80 -17.77 24.97
N HIS A 323 -0.23 -18.61 24.95
CA HIS A 323 -0.06 -20.04 24.70
C HIS A 323 0.63 -20.31 23.34
N ALA A 324 0.19 -19.64 22.28
CA ALA A 324 0.81 -19.75 20.96
C ALA A 324 2.26 -19.24 20.96
N LEU A 325 2.49 -18.04 21.51
CA LEU A 325 3.81 -17.42 21.61
C LEU A 325 4.83 -18.32 22.33
N SER A 326 4.40 -19.05 23.36
CA SER A 326 5.27 -19.98 24.10
C SER A 326 5.82 -21.15 23.28
N LYS A 327 5.18 -21.45 22.12
CA LYS A 327 5.56 -22.52 21.19
C LYS A 327 6.10 -21.99 19.86
N ASN A 328 5.81 -20.73 19.53
CA ASN A 328 6.25 -20.11 18.30
C ASN A 328 7.77 -19.89 18.30
N THR A 329 8.37 -20.07 17.13
CA THR A 329 9.82 -20.00 16.91
C THR A 329 10.22 -19.02 15.79
N SER A 330 9.28 -18.19 15.30
CA SER A 330 9.52 -17.28 14.17
C SER A 330 9.27 -15.81 14.50
N LEU A 331 8.36 -15.53 15.43
CA LEU A 331 7.88 -14.19 15.72
C LEU A 331 8.98 -13.39 16.44
N LEU A 332 9.30 -12.23 15.87
CA LEU A 332 10.31 -11.30 16.34
C LEU A 332 9.69 -10.08 17.00
N SER A 333 8.50 -9.65 16.55
CA SER A 333 7.80 -8.48 17.09
C SER A 333 6.31 -8.74 17.28
N LEU A 334 5.80 -8.40 18.47
CA LEU A 334 4.40 -8.51 18.83
C LEU A 334 3.88 -7.19 19.42
N ASN A 335 2.86 -6.62 18.79
CA ASN A 335 2.20 -5.41 19.26
C ASN A 335 0.75 -5.67 19.67
N LEU A 336 0.50 -5.57 20.98
CA LEU A 336 -0.79 -5.81 21.63
C LEU A 336 -1.31 -4.57 22.36
N ARG A 337 -0.79 -3.37 22.06
CA ARG A 337 -1.23 -2.14 22.77
C ARG A 337 -2.73 -1.92 22.63
N LEU A 338 -3.35 -1.22 23.59
CA LEU A 338 -4.76 -0.81 23.51
C LEU A 338 -5.76 -1.97 23.30
N ASN A 339 -5.55 -3.11 23.97
CA ASN A 339 -6.41 -4.30 23.85
C ASN A 339 -7.13 -4.69 25.14
N ARG A 340 -6.94 -3.92 26.23
CA ARG A 340 -7.58 -4.17 27.54
C ARG A 340 -7.33 -5.59 28.05
N LEU A 341 -6.09 -6.06 27.93
CA LEU A 341 -5.72 -7.44 28.29
C LEU A 341 -6.01 -7.75 29.76
N GLY A 342 -5.89 -6.74 30.64
CA GLY A 342 -5.93 -6.92 32.08
C GLY A 342 -4.76 -7.77 32.59
N ASP A 343 -4.70 -8.00 33.90
CA ASP A 343 -3.60 -8.77 34.49
C ASP A 343 -3.60 -10.24 34.05
N GLU A 344 -4.76 -10.85 33.85
CA GLU A 344 -4.86 -12.22 33.35
C GLU A 344 -4.16 -12.40 31.99
N GLY A 345 -4.39 -11.45 31.08
CA GLY A 345 -3.74 -11.45 29.77
C GLY A 345 -2.26 -11.09 29.85
N GLY A 346 -1.91 -10.06 30.65
CA GLY A 346 -0.53 -9.65 30.87
C GLY A 346 0.35 -10.75 31.43
N GLN A 347 -0.12 -11.44 32.47
CA GLN A 347 0.57 -12.58 33.09
C GLN A 347 0.76 -13.74 32.10
N ALA A 348 -0.22 -14.03 31.25
CA ALA A 348 -0.10 -15.09 30.26
C ALA A 348 0.98 -14.80 29.20
N ILE A 349 1.06 -13.54 28.73
CA ILE A 349 2.14 -13.10 27.84
C ILE A 349 3.50 -13.17 28.56
N ALA A 350 3.58 -12.71 29.81
CA ALA A 350 4.81 -12.79 30.60
C ALA A 350 5.29 -14.24 30.81
N GLN A 351 4.38 -15.17 31.15
CA GLN A 351 4.70 -16.59 31.26
C GLN A 351 5.20 -17.19 29.93
N ALA A 352 4.65 -16.74 28.80
CA ALA A 352 5.10 -17.17 27.48
C ALA A 352 6.55 -16.77 27.19
N LEU A 353 6.98 -15.57 27.64
CA LEU A 353 8.35 -15.09 27.47
C LEU A 353 9.41 -15.95 28.17
N VAL A 354 9.03 -16.69 29.23
CA VAL A 354 9.96 -17.62 29.88
C VAL A 354 10.40 -18.72 28.91
N LYS A 355 9.49 -19.17 28.03
CA LYS A 355 9.75 -20.26 27.08
C LYS A 355 10.15 -19.75 25.69
N ASN A 356 9.58 -18.64 25.24
CA ASN A 356 9.88 -18.09 23.93
C ASN A 356 11.31 -17.52 23.91
N GLN A 357 12.10 -17.93 22.92
CA GLN A 357 13.50 -17.50 22.74
C GLN A 357 13.70 -16.85 21.36
N THR A 358 12.66 -16.23 20.78
CA THR A 358 12.73 -15.63 19.43
C THR A 358 12.24 -14.20 19.41
N LEU A 359 11.30 -13.84 20.29
CA LEU A 359 10.73 -12.50 20.35
C LEU A 359 11.80 -11.49 20.79
N LEU A 360 11.92 -10.43 20.01
CA LEU A 360 12.86 -9.33 20.21
C LEU A 360 12.15 -8.05 20.69
N SER A 361 10.92 -7.81 20.25
CA SER A 361 10.12 -6.64 20.64
C SER A 361 8.72 -7.04 21.11
N LEU A 362 8.31 -6.49 22.25
CA LEU A 362 6.98 -6.69 22.80
C LEU A 362 6.34 -5.36 23.21
N HIS A 363 5.16 -5.05 22.67
CA HIS A 363 4.42 -3.85 23.05
C HIS A 363 3.11 -4.20 23.78
N LEU A 364 3.06 -3.83 25.06
CA LEU A 364 1.96 -4.06 26.00
C LEU A 364 1.39 -2.76 26.59
N GLY A 365 1.75 -1.60 26.06
CA GLY A 365 1.23 -0.32 26.55
C GLY A 365 -0.30 -0.17 26.47
N SER A 366 -0.87 0.58 27.41
CA SER A 366 -2.32 0.85 27.52
C SER A 366 -3.19 -0.43 27.56
N ASN A 367 -2.86 -1.38 28.42
CA ASN A 367 -3.57 -2.67 28.52
C ASN A 367 -4.20 -2.97 29.87
N GLN A 368 -4.28 -1.97 30.76
CA GLN A 368 -4.81 -2.12 32.11
C GLN A 368 -4.00 -3.14 32.93
N LEU A 369 -2.69 -3.21 32.69
CA LEU A 369 -1.78 -4.03 33.48
C LEU A 369 -1.48 -3.34 34.81
N SER A 370 -1.38 -4.12 35.88
CA SER A 370 -1.06 -3.60 37.21
C SER A 370 0.08 -4.38 37.88
N GLU A 371 0.30 -4.13 39.17
CA GLU A 371 1.37 -4.74 39.97
C GLU A 371 1.48 -6.28 39.80
N PRO A 372 0.39 -7.07 39.79
CA PRO A 372 0.49 -8.52 39.62
C PRO A 372 1.10 -8.93 38.28
N THR A 373 0.88 -8.17 37.22
CA THR A 373 1.57 -8.42 35.94
C THR A 373 3.04 -8.05 36.03
N ALA A 374 3.39 -6.94 36.70
CA ALA A 374 4.78 -6.52 36.87
C ALA A 374 5.63 -7.59 37.58
N ILE A 375 5.08 -8.24 38.61
CA ILE A 375 5.75 -9.34 39.34
C ILE A 375 6.05 -10.53 38.41
N VAL A 376 5.08 -10.97 37.62
CA VAL A 376 5.29 -12.12 36.72
C VAL A 376 6.23 -11.74 35.58
N LEU A 377 6.12 -10.52 35.07
CA LEU A 377 6.97 -10.01 34.01
C LEU A 377 8.42 -9.86 34.46
N SER A 378 8.68 -9.39 35.69
CA SER A 378 10.04 -9.28 36.22
C SER A 378 10.75 -10.63 36.29
N GLN A 379 10.04 -11.67 36.77
CA GLN A 379 10.53 -13.04 36.80
C GLN A 379 10.79 -13.59 35.39
N ALA A 380 9.94 -13.23 34.42
CA ALA A 380 10.11 -13.63 33.04
C ALA A 380 11.32 -12.94 32.39
N LEU A 381 11.49 -11.63 32.60
CA LEU A 381 12.62 -10.85 32.08
C LEU A 381 13.95 -11.32 32.67
N ALA A 382 14.00 -11.68 33.95
CA ALA A 382 15.21 -12.24 34.57
C ALA A 382 15.68 -13.55 33.91
N LYS A 383 14.77 -14.31 33.29
CA LYS A 383 15.06 -15.59 32.62
C LYS A 383 15.17 -15.48 31.10
N ASN A 384 14.44 -14.56 30.49
CA ASN A 384 14.44 -14.39 29.04
C ASN A 384 15.76 -13.77 28.59
N SER A 385 16.36 -14.32 27.53
CA SER A 385 17.67 -13.90 27.04
C SER A 385 17.65 -13.36 25.60
N THR A 386 16.46 -13.14 25.03
CA THR A 386 16.29 -12.76 23.63
C THR A 386 15.65 -11.39 23.45
N LEU A 387 14.70 -11.04 24.32
CA LEU A 387 13.96 -9.78 24.24
C LEU A 387 14.92 -8.59 24.34
N LYS A 388 14.70 -7.61 23.45
CA LYS A 388 15.50 -6.38 23.31
C LYS A 388 14.72 -5.13 23.66
N SER A 389 13.45 -5.06 23.28
CA SER A 389 12.56 -3.92 23.56
C SER A 389 11.27 -4.39 24.21
N ILE A 390 10.83 -3.65 25.24
CA ILE A 390 9.53 -3.86 25.87
C ILE A 390 8.82 -2.53 26.18
N ASN A 391 7.62 -2.34 25.66
CA ASN A 391 6.78 -1.18 25.97
C ASN A 391 5.69 -1.56 26.98
N LEU A 392 5.71 -0.94 28.15
CA LEU A 392 4.73 -1.07 29.23
C LEU A 392 3.97 0.23 29.51
N SER A 393 4.20 1.26 28.70
CA SER A 393 3.66 2.61 28.90
C SER A 393 2.14 2.65 29.13
N CYS A 394 1.65 3.66 29.84
CA CYS A 394 0.22 3.87 30.08
C CYS A 394 -0.50 2.69 30.76
N ASN A 395 0.20 1.95 31.63
CA ASN A 395 -0.37 0.93 32.52
C ASN A 395 -0.38 1.43 33.97
N ARG A 396 -0.87 0.64 34.93
CA ARG A 396 -0.94 1.01 36.35
C ARG A 396 -0.12 0.07 37.21
N LEU A 397 1.17 -0.07 36.88
CA LEU A 397 2.08 -1.00 37.56
C LEU A 397 2.28 -0.63 39.03
N GLY A 398 2.27 0.67 39.34
CA GLY A 398 2.41 1.16 40.70
C GLY A 398 3.85 1.13 41.21
N VAL A 399 4.06 1.70 42.40
CA VAL A 399 5.38 1.85 43.03
C VAL A 399 6.07 0.50 43.21
N ASP A 400 5.37 -0.47 43.81
CA ASP A 400 5.91 -1.80 44.07
C ASP A 400 6.14 -2.58 42.77
N GLY A 401 5.27 -2.38 41.77
CA GLY A 401 5.47 -2.89 40.41
C GLY A 401 6.75 -2.37 39.75
N GLY A 402 7.12 -1.10 40.03
CA GLY A 402 8.39 -0.51 39.57
C GLY A 402 9.61 -1.18 40.21
N LYS A 403 9.58 -1.39 41.53
CA LYS A 403 10.68 -2.02 42.28
C LYS A 403 10.94 -3.46 41.82
N VAL A 404 9.88 -4.26 41.65
CA VAL A 404 10.04 -5.64 41.18
C VAL A 404 10.52 -5.69 39.73
N LEU A 405 10.08 -4.76 38.87
CA LEU A 405 10.53 -4.69 37.48
C LEU A 405 12.01 -4.33 37.41
N GLU A 406 12.46 -3.36 38.22
CA GLU A 406 13.86 -3.00 38.39
C GLU A 406 14.70 -4.20 38.82
N GLU A 407 14.27 -4.95 39.85
CA GLU A 407 14.95 -6.16 40.32
C GLU A 407 15.07 -7.21 39.21
N GLY A 408 13.98 -7.49 38.48
CA GLY A 408 14.01 -8.44 37.36
C GLY A 408 14.93 -8.00 36.22
N MET A 409 14.93 -6.72 35.89
CA MET A 409 15.81 -6.15 34.87
C MET A 409 17.28 -6.15 35.28
N SER A 410 17.61 -6.05 36.57
CA SER A 410 19.00 -6.12 37.04
C SER A 410 19.68 -7.46 36.71
N HIS A 411 18.88 -8.52 36.56
CA HIS A 411 19.32 -9.85 36.15
C HIS A 411 19.28 -10.06 34.63
N ASN A 412 18.69 -9.13 33.87
CA ASN A 412 18.60 -9.20 32.42
C ASN A 412 19.74 -8.40 31.76
N SER A 413 20.39 -9.00 30.75
CA SER A 413 21.49 -8.36 30.01
C SER A 413 21.17 -8.07 28.54
N THR A 414 19.95 -8.34 28.09
CA THR A 414 19.57 -8.32 26.67
C THR A 414 18.62 -7.19 26.32
N VAL A 415 17.75 -6.78 27.24
CA VAL A 415 16.84 -5.65 27.06
C VAL A 415 17.65 -4.36 27.08
N VAL A 416 17.48 -3.58 26.02
CA VAL A 416 18.17 -2.30 25.78
C VAL A 416 17.21 -1.13 25.66
N ASP A 417 15.91 -1.42 25.51
CA ASP A 417 14.85 -0.42 25.41
C ASP A 417 13.65 -0.85 26.26
N CYS A 418 13.19 0.04 27.14
CA CYS A 418 11.97 -0.16 27.89
C CYS A 418 11.22 1.16 28.09
N ASP A 419 9.95 1.19 27.66
CA ASP A 419 9.08 2.35 27.86
C ASP A 419 8.15 2.10 29.05
N VAL A 420 8.41 2.79 30.15
CA VAL A 420 7.62 2.75 31.40
C VAL A 420 6.89 4.07 31.67
N ARG A 421 6.78 4.96 30.68
CA ARG A 421 6.09 6.25 30.88
C ARG A 421 4.63 6.03 31.26
N LEU A 422 4.13 6.86 32.17
CA LEU A 422 2.74 6.79 32.63
C LEU A 422 2.37 5.41 33.21
N THR A 423 3.28 4.78 33.97
CA THR A 423 3.05 3.48 34.64
C THR A 423 2.83 3.56 36.15
N TYR A 424 2.89 4.76 36.73
CA TYR A 424 2.80 5.02 38.18
C TYR A 424 3.93 4.39 39.01
N ILE A 425 5.08 4.12 38.39
CA ILE A 425 6.31 3.76 39.11
C ILE A 425 6.98 5.02 39.69
N GLU A 426 7.79 4.86 40.74
CA GLU A 426 8.58 5.96 41.29
C GLU A 426 9.70 6.38 40.33
N GLN A 427 10.05 7.67 40.36
CA GLN A 427 11.11 8.25 39.53
C GLN A 427 12.46 7.56 39.77
N GLU A 428 12.72 7.10 40.99
CA GLU A 428 13.94 6.36 41.33
C GLU A 428 14.06 5.07 40.52
N SER A 429 13.03 4.22 40.52
CA SER A 429 13.01 2.99 39.71
C SER A 429 13.09 3.25 38.21
N GLU A 430 12.47 4.32 37.70
CA GLU A 430 12.61 4.73 36.29
C GLU A 430 14.06 5.06 35.93
N VAL A 431 14.77 5.77 36.82
CA VAL A 431 16.19 6.10 36.64
C VAL A 431 17.06 4.84 36.72
N CYS A 432 16.82 3.95 37.69
CA CYS A 432 17.53 2.68 37.81
C CYS A 432 17.36 1.81 36.57
N ILE A 433 16.12 1.63 36.09
CA ILE A 433 15.82 0.93 34.84
C ILE A 433 16.59 1.56 33.68
N SER A 434 16.54 2.89 33.53
CA SER A 434 17.26 3.60 32.47
C SER A 434 18.78 3.38 32.52
N GLN A 435 19.38 3.28 33.71
CA GLN A 435 20.81 2.97 33.88
C GLN A 435 21.12 1.53 33.47
N ILE A 436 20.28 0.56 33.84
CA ILE A 436 20.40 -0.85 33.42
C ILE A 436 20.37 -0.95 31.88
N LEU A 437 19.40 -0.30 31.23
CA LEU A 437 19.27 -0.31 29.77
C LEU A 437 20.52 0.27 29.07
N ARG A 438 21.05 1.40 29.55
CA ARG A 438 22.29 2.01 29.01
C ARG A 438 23.50 1.08 29.19
N SER A 439 23.59 0.40 30.34
CA SER A 439 24.64 -0.59 30.59
C SER A 439 24.57 -1.75 29.57
N ASN A 440 23.38 -2.30 29.35
CA ASN A 440 23.16 -3.36 28.37
C ASN A 440 23.45 -2.93 26.93
N LEU A 441 23.04 -1.72 26.55
CA LEU A 441 23.35 -1.14 25.24
C LEU A 441 24.86 -1.02 25.02
N SER A 442 25.59 -0.49 26.02
CA SER A 442 27.05 -0.33 25.94
C SER A 442 27.78 -1.67 25.78
N LYS A 443 27.35 -2.72 26.49
CA LYS A 443 27.89 -4.08 26.37
C LYS A 443 27.64 -4.66 24.98
N THR A 444 26.46 -4.40 24.42
CA THR A 444 26.08 -4.85 23.07
C THR A 444 26.92 -4.16 21.99
N CYS A 445 27.12 -2.83 22.06
CA CYS A 445 27.98 -2.10 21.11
C CYS A 445 29.45 -2.56 21.17
N ARG A 446 29.99 -2.83 22.37
CA ARG A 446 31.36 -3.35 22.52
C ARG A 446 31.55 -4.71 21.85
N LYS A 447 30.58 -5.64 22.00
CA LYS A 447 30.63 -6.94 21.31
C LYS A 447 30.69 -6.79 19.78
N HIS A 448 29.84 -5.93 19.21
CA HIS A 448 29.82 -5.68 17.77
C HIS A 448 31.14 -5.06 17.27
N THR A 449 31.77 -4.18 18.05
CA THR A 449 33.04 -3.55 17.69
C THR A 449 34.19 -4.57 17.71
N ILE A 450 34.21 -5.47 18.69
CA ILE A 450 35.22 -6.54 18.77
C ILE A 450 35.04 -7.54 17.62
N GLU A 451 33.81 -7.95 17.33
CA GLU A 451 33.52 -8.88 16.22
C GLU A 451 33.83 -8.27 14.84
N ALA A 452 33.63 -6.96 14.67
CA ALA A 452 33.99 -6.25 13.44
C ALA A 452 35.50 -6.08 13.24
N ASN A 453 36.30 -6.09 14.32
CA ASN A 453 37.77 -5.99 14.26
C ASN A 453 38.46 -7.37 14.08
N ILE A 454 37.70 -8.47 14.14
CA ILE A 454 38.21 -9.85 14.00
C ILE A 454 37.90 -10.42 12.60
N LYS A 455 37.08 -9.73 11.79
CA LYS A 455 36.83 -10.03 10.37
C LYS A 455 37.56 -9.04 9.49
#